data_AF-A0A350BPI6-F1
#
_entry.id   AF-A0A350BPI6-F1
#
_cell.length_a   1.000
_cell.length_b   1.000
_cell.length_c   1.000
_cell.angle_alpha   90.00
_cell.angle_beta   90.00
_cell.angle_gamma   90.00
#
_symmetry.space_group_name_H-M   'P 1'
#
loop_
_entity.id
_entity.type
_entity.pdbx_description
1 polymer ?
#
loop_
_entity_poly.entity_id
_entity_poly.type
_entity_poly.pdbx_seq_one_letter_code
_entity_poly.pdbx_strand_id
1 'polypeptide(L)' 'MKEKILNFFNDVAKEMEKVTWPTREELLDSTRIVVVVSLVIAAFAWVVDWVISRGLSAIL' A
#
# COMPACT_ATOMS: atom_id res chain seq x y z
N MET A 1 -31.55 -3.05 23.88
CA MET A 1 -30.77 -3.08 22.63
C MET A 1 -29.61 -2.09 22.61
N LYS A 2 -29.82 -0.81 22.99
CA LYS A 2 -28.74 0.21 23.02
C LYS A 2 -27.54 -0.17 23.92
N GLU A 3 -27.79 -0.75 25.09
CA GLU A 3 -26.73 -1.20 26.01
C GLU A 3 -25.87 -2.34 25.45
N LYS A 4 -26.47 -3.30 24.72
CA LYS A 4 -25.70 -4.37 24.07
C LYS A 4 -24.71 -3.78 23.06
N ILE A 5 -25.16 -2.85 22.22
CA ILE A 5 -24.32 -2.21 21.20
C ILE A 5 -23.17 -1.42 21.87
N LEU A 6 -23.47 -0.64 22.91
CA LEU A 6 -22.44 0.09 23.67
C LEU A 6 -21.40 -0.85 24.29
N ASN A 7 -21.84 -1.97 24.87
CA ASN A 7 -20.93 -2.98 25.42
C ASN A 7 -20.09 -3.65 24.32
N PHE A 8 -20.67 -3.96 23.16
CA PHE A 8 -19.93 -4.50 22.00
C PHE A 8 -18.83 -3.54 21.52
N PHE A 9 -19.10 -2.24 21.41
CA PHE A 9 -18.05 -1.27 21.04
C PHE A 9 -16.94 -1.18 22.09
N ASN A 10 -17.30 -1.29 23.37
CA ASN A 10 -16.35 -1.26 24.47
C ASN A 10 -15.44 -2.50 24.49
N ASP A 11 -16.02 -3.67 24.20
CA ASP A 11 -15.27 -4.93 24.07
C ASP A 11 -14.36 -4.93 22.83
N VAL A 12 -14.85 -4.40 21.69
CA VAL A 12 -14.03 -4.22 20.47
C VAL A 12 -12.87 -3.25 20.72
N ALA A 13 -13.09 -2.15 21.44
CA ALA A 13 -12.04 -1.20 21.79
C ALA A 13 -10.95 -1.85 22.66
N LYS A 14 -11.33 -2.68 23.65
CA LYS A 14 -10.39 -3.45 24.48
C LYS A 14 -9.58 -4.46 23.66
N GLU A 15 -10.20 -5.11 22.68
CA GLU A 15 -9.49 -6.06 21.83
C GLU A 15 -8.54 -5.37 20.84
N MET A 16 -8.92 -4.18 20.36
CA MET A 16 -8.08 -3.31 19.53
C MET A 16 -6.86 -2.77 20.27
N GLU A 17 -6.91 -2.66 21.59
CA GLU A 17 -5.77 -2.28 22.43
C GLU A 17 -4.73 -3.41 22.56
N LYS A 18 -5.14 -4.68 22.40
CA LYS A 18 -4.23 -5.83 22.34
C LYS A 18 -3.55 -5.97 20.98
N VAL A 19 -4.02 -5.24 19.96
CA VAL A 19 -3.38 -5.23 18.64
C VAL A 19 -2.10 -4.42 18.75
N THR A 20 -0.97 -5.07 18.53
CA THR A 20 0.33 -4.42 18.41
C THR A 20 0.37 -3.60 17.12
N TRP A 21 0.03 -2.32 17.24
CA TRP A 21 0.19 -1.38 16.14
C TRP A 21 1.68 -1.15 15.88
N PRO A 22 2.10 -1.17 14.60
CA PRO A 22 3.48 -0.90 14.24
C PRO A 22 3.87 0.52 14.67
N THR A 23 5.14 0.72 14.97
CA THR A 23 5.64 2.03 15.35
C THR A 23 5.60 2.99 14.14
N ARG A 24 5.56 4.30 14.41
CA ARG A 24 5.56 5.32 13.33
C ARG A 24 6.75 5.18 12.39
N GLU A 25 7.87 4.70 12.91
CA GLU A 25 9.12 4.48 12.18
C GLU A 25 9.00 3.28 11.22
N GLU A 26 8.47 2.14 11.69
CA GLU A 26 8.21 0.96 10.86
C GLU A 26 7.23 1.25 9.70
N LEU A 27 6.22 2.09 9.95
CA LEU A 27 5.28 2.53 8.91
C LEU A 27 5.96 3.39 7.84
N LEU A 28 6.88 4.26 8.24
CA LEU A 28 7.67 5.11 7.34
C LEU A 28 8.64 4.27 6.50
N ASP A 29 9.34 3.32 7.11
CA ASP A 29 10.26 2.44 6.42
C ASP A 29 9.54 1.53 5.42
N SER A 30 8.41 0.94 5.83
CA SER A 30 7.58 0.12 4.94
C SER A 30 7.10 0.94 3.74
N THR A 31 6.64 2.16 3.98
CA THR A 31 6.19 3.07 2.91
C THR A 31 7.34 3.46 1.98
N ARG A 32 8.53 3.72 2.53
CA ARG A 32 9.72 4.08 1.76
C ARG A 32 10.12 2.98 0.79
N ILE A 33 10.11 1.72 1.25
CA ILE A 33 10.43 0.56 0.41
C ILE A 33 9.40 0.46 -0.74
N VAL A 34 8.10 0.58 -0.43
CA VAL A 34 7.04 0.52 -1.44
C VAL A 34 7.21 1.60 -2.50
N VAL A 35 7.55 2.83 -2.10
CA VAL A 35 7.79 3.95 -3.03
C VAL A 35 8.99 3.66 -3.95
N VAL A 36 10.09 3.12 -3.41
CA VAL A 36 11.25 2.78 -4.23
C VAL A 36 10.91 1.68 -5.25
N VAL A 37 10.24 0.61 -4.80
CA VAL A 37 9.88 -0.50 -5.68
C VAL A 37 8.90 -0.05 -6.76
N SER A 38 7.90 0.77 -6.42
CA SER A 38 6.93 1.28 -7.40
C SER A 38 7.59 2.17 -8.46
N LEU A 39 8.57 3.00 -8.08
CA LEU A 39 9.36 3.81 -9.02
C LEU A 39 10.17 2.95 -9.98
N VAL A 40 10.79 1.87 -9.49
CA VAL A 40 11.55 0.94 -10.34
C VAL A 40 10.64 0.26 -11.37
N ILE A 41 9.47 -0.22 -10.93
CA ILE A 41 8.50 -0.86 -11.84
C ILE A 41 7.96 0.15 -12.85
N ALA A 42 7.65 1.37 -12.42
CA ALA A 42 7.18 2.43 -13.32
C ALA A 42 8.23 2.80 -14.38
N ALA A 43 9.50 2.92 -13.99
CA ALA A 43 10.59 3.17 -14.92
C ALA A 43 10.77 2.02 -15.92
N PHE A 44 10.68 0.77 -15.46
CA PHE A 44 10.75 -0.40 -16.33
C PHE A 44 9.61 -0.42 -17.35
N ALA A 45 8.37 -0.23 -16.90
CA ALA A 45 7.20 -0.19 -17.77
C ALA A 45 7.34 0.93 -18.82
N TRP A 46 7.78 2.13 -18.40
CA TRP A 46 8.01 3.25 -19.30
C TRP A 46 9.04 2.93 -20.40
N VAL A 47 10.13 2.25 -20.05
CA VAL A 47 11.13 1.80 -21.03
C VAL A 47 10.52 0.81 -22.03
N VAL A 48 9.76 -0.16 -21.53
CA VAL A 48 9.12 -1.18 -22.37
C VAL A 48 8.13 -0.53 -23.35
N ASP A 49 7.27 0.36 -22.85
CA ASP A 49 6.30 1.10 -23.68
C ASP A 49 7.00 1.94 -24.76
N TRP A 50 8.12 2.58 -24.42
CA TRP A 50 8.90 3.36 -25.36
C TRP A 50 9.55 2.52 -26.46
N VAL A 51 10.09 1.35 -26.10
CA VAL A 51 10.68 0.39 -27.06
C VAL A 51 9.60 -0.14 -27.99
N ILE A 52 8.45 -0.55 -27.44
CA ILE A 52 7.33 -1.06 -28.22
C ILE A 52 6.79 0.02 -29.16
N SER A 53 6.59 1.25 -28.66
CA SER A 53 6.10 2.37 -29.47
C SER A 53 7.02 2.68 -30.65
N ARG A 54 8.35 2.72 -30.42
CA ARG A 54 9.32 2.92 -31.50
C ARG A 54 9.41 1.74 -32.46
N GLY A 55 9.30 0.52 -31.96
CA GLY A 55 9.28 -0.69 -32.79
C GLY A 55 8.06 -0.73 -33.72
N LEU A 56 6.89 -0.36 -33.22
CA LEU A 56 5.66 -0.22 -34.01
C LEU A 56 5.77 0.88 -35.07
N SER A 57 6.30 2.06 -34.72
CA SER A 57 6.54 3.14 -35.68
C SER A 57 7.61 2.82 -36.74
N ALA A 58 8.43 1.79 -36.55
CA ALA A 58 9.41 1.33 -37.54
C ALA A 58 8.82 0.29 -38.52
N ILE A 59 7.71 -0.36 -38.16
CA ILE A 59 7.03 -1.38 -38.97
C ILE A 59 5.91 -0.77 -39.83
N LEU A 60 5.21 0.24 -39.31
CA LEU A 60 4.15 1.01 -39.99
C LEU A 60 4.76 2.18 -40.78
#